data_AF-A0A7X1LTD1-F1
#
_entry.id   AF-A0A7X1LTD1-F1
#
_cell.length_a   1.000
_cell.length_b   1.000
_cell.length_c   1.000
_cell.angle_alpha   90.00
_cell.angle_beta   90.00
_cell.angle_gamma   90.00
#
_symmetry.space_group_name_H-M   'P 1'
#
loop_
_entity.id
_entity.type
_entity.pdbx_description
1 polymer ?
#
loop_
_entity_poly.entity_id
_entity_poly.type
_entity_poly.pdbx_seq_one_letter_code
_entity_poly.pdbx_strand_id
1 'polypeptide(L)'
;MSAATLERTARPRRSRTRSRTVNARPALALSTLRPHQYDLRPACASLVCPDCKTWVPITGLQTKSPKVVPHDTGRAGKDEAVRCRLGSNRLVNVDVTVRKWEECLTDGNAETVHRRRTTVRRKPKVAVAPAVSQIAAQKQKPAADELGDSRPLWLLREMKWASTESAVRDADTRRAQLPAGAAPLGAPPVPLTTLHPERRAS
;
A
#
# COMPACT_ATOMS: atom_id res chain seq x y z
N MET A 1 -8.60 -45.80 18.93
CA MET A 1 -7.20 -45.37 19.16
C MET A 1 -7.05 -43.97 18.60
N SER A 2 -7.44 -42.95 19.37
CA SER A 2 -7.32 -41.56 18.96
C SER A 2 -5.85 -41.16 19.02
N ALA A 3 -5.20 -40.99 17.87
CA ALA A 3 -3.85 -40.47 17.81
C ALA A 3 -3.89 -39.05 18.39
N ALA A 4 -3.32 -38.86 19.58
CA ALA A 4 -3.11 -37.54 20.14
C ALA A 4 -2.29 -36.74 19.12
N THR A 5 -2.92 -35.75 18.49
CA THR A 5 -2.24 -34.81 17.60
C THR A 5 -1.30 -34.02 18.49
N LEU A 6 -0.04 -34.45 18.60
CA LEU A 6 1.00 -33.64 19.20
C LEU A 6 0.98 -32.33 18.39
N GLU A 7 0.58 -31.23 19.03
CA GLU A 7 0.67 -29.89 18.45
C GLU A 7 2.15 -29.57 18.27
N ARG A 8 2.69 -30.03 17.14
CA ARG A 8 4.05 -29.75 16.76
C ARG A 8 4.04 -28.36 16.18
N THR A 9 4.70 -27.45 16.88
CA THR A 9 5.01 -26.13 16.32
C THR A 9 6.10 -26.25 15.27
N ALA A 10 6.09 -25.35 14.28
CA ALA A 10 7.09 -25.25 13.23
C ALA A 10 8.52 -25.27 13.81
N ARG A 11 9.40 -26.05 13.16
CA ARG A 11 10.76 -26.27 13.65
C ARG A 11 11.68 -25.12 13.26
N PRO A 12 12.74 -24.89 14.05
CA PRO A 12 13.81 -24.01 13.62
C PRO A 12 14.43 -24.53 12.31
N ARG A 13 14.80 -23.60 11.44
CA ARG A 13 15.39 -23.90 10.14
C ARG A 13 16.74 -24.58 10.33
N ARG A 14 16.94 -25.70 9.66
CA ARG A 14 18.24 -26.37 9.63
C ARG A 14 19.20 -25.56 8.75
N SER A 15 20.47 -25.50 9.12
CA SER A 15 21.51 -24.86 8.31
C SER A 15 21.86 -25.69 7.07
N ARG A 16 21.88 -27.02 7.21
CA ARG A 16 22.25 -27.96 6.13
C ARG A 16 21.37 -29.19 6.12
N THR A 17 21.16 -29.73 4.93
CA THR A 17 20.52 -31.03 4.68
C THR A 17 21.55 -32.12 4.44
N ARG A 18 21.40 -33.26 5.14
CA ARG A 18 22.17 -34.49 4.87
C ARG A 18 21.40 -35.52 4.03
N SER A 19 20.11 -35.33 3.84
CA SER A 19 19.30 -36.21 2.99
C SER A 19 19.80 -36.15 1.55
N ARG A 20 19.87 -37.30 0.88
CA ARG A 20 20.15 -37.39 -0.57
C ARG A 20 18.90 -37.13 -1.42
N THR A 21 17.71 -37.15 -0.82
CA THR A 21 16.43 -36.95 -1.50
C THR A 21 16.38 -35.58 -2.17
N VAL A 22 15.85 -35.56 -3.39
CA VAL A 22 15.66 -34.37 -4.22
C VAL A 22 14.18 -34.31 -4.59
N ASN A 23 13.62 -33.10 -4.60
CA ASN A 23 12.25 -32.87 -5.05
C ASN A 23 12.15 -33.10 -6.57
N ALA A 24 11.06 -33.72 -7.05
CA ALA A 24 10.84 -33.98 -8.48
C ALA A 24 10.57 -32.70 -9.32
N ARG A 25 10.31 -31.55 -8.68
CA ARG A 25 10.10 -30.28 -9.39
C ARG A 25 11.36 -29.80 -10.11
N PRO A 26 11.21 -29.03 -11.21
CA PRO A 26 12.34 -28.46 -11.92
C PRO A 26 13.19 -27.58 -11.00
N ALA A 27 14.50 -27.55 -11.27
CA ALA A 27 15.45 -26.73 -10.54
C ALA A 27 15.01 -25.26 -10.54
N LEU A 28 15.13 -24.60 -9.39
CA LEU A 28 14.85 -23.18 -9.24
C LEU A 28 16.08 -22.39 -9.69
N ALA A 29 15.99 -21.71 -10.83
CA ALA A 29 17.01 -20.76 -11.26
C ALA A 29 16.96 -19.50 -10.39
N LEU A 30 18.11 -19.05 -9.87
CA LEU A 30 18.16 -17.90 -8.97
C LEU A 30 17.81 -16.60 -9.67
N SER A 31 18.12 -16.47 -10.97
CA SER A 31 17.71 -15.32 -11.77
C SER A 31 16.20 -15.08 -11.84
N THR A 32 15.37 -16.10 -11.57
CA THR A 32 13.90 -15.95 -11.52
C THR A 32 13.43 -15.21 -10.27
N LEU A 33 14.27 -15.14 -9.24
CA LEU A 33 14.01 -14.41 -8.00
C LEU A 33 14.57 -12.99 -8.14
N ARG A 34 13.99 -12.05 -7.38
CA ARG A 34 14.55 -10.69 -7.31
C ARG A 34 15.87 -10.72 -6.53
N PRO A 35 16.84 -9.83 -6.82
CA PRO A 35 18.14 -9.82 -6.13
C PRO A 35 18.07 -9.79 -4.59
N HIS A 36 17.05 -9.13 -4.01
CA HIS A 36 16.84 -9.07 -2.56
C HIS A 36 16.12 -10.29 -1.96
N GLN A 37 15.71 -11.25 -2.80
CA GLN A 37 15.02 -12.48 -2.38
C GLN A 37 15.99 -13.66 -2.25
N TYR A 38 17.29 -13.45 -2.47
CA TYR A 38 18.31 -14.47 -2.23
C TYR A 38 19.63 -13.82 -1.82
N ASP A 39 20.42 -14.59 -1.08
CA ASP A 39 21.76 -14.23 -0.62
C ASP A 39 22.73 -15.30 -1.13
N LEU A 40 23.77 -14.86 -1.85
CA LEU A 40 24.80 -15.71 -2.42
C LEU A 40 26.10 -15.73 -1.60
N ARG A 41 26.17 -15.01 -0.48
CA ARG A 41 27.37 -15.02 0.38
C ARG A 41 27.66 -16.44 0.87
N PRO A 42 28.90 -16.94 0.76
CA PRO A 42 29.22 -18.33 1.12
C PRO A 42 28.84 -18.73 2.54
N ALA A 43 28.88 -17.79 3.50
CA ALA A 43 28.54 -18.04 4.90
C ALA A 43 27.02 -18.14 5.16
N CYS A 44 26.18 -17.50 4.33
CA CYS A 44 24.74 -17.36 4.57
C CYS A 44 23.89 -17.57 3.31
N ALA A 45 24.36 -18.44 2.42
CA ALA A 45 23.66 -18.77 1.18
C ALA A 45 22.22 -19.20 1.44
N SER A 46 21.25 -18.38 1.02
CA SER A 46 19.85 -18.56 1.33
C SER A 46 18.95 -17.94 0.27
N LEU A 47 17.70 -18.37 0.18
CA LEU A 47 16.72 -17.81 -0.74
C LEU A 47 15.33 -17.79 -0.11
N VAL A 48 14.46 -16.93 -0.62
CA VAL A 48 13.03 -16.95 -0.32
C VAL A 48 12.40 -18.06 -1.15
N CYS A 49 11.78 -19.04 -0.48
CA CYS A 49 11.04 -20.08 -1.18
C CYS A 49 9.82 -19.44 -1.88
N PRO A 50 9.62 -19.66 -3.21
CA PRO A 50 8.50 -19.06 -3.93
C PRO A 50 7.14 -19.61 -3.48
N ASP A 51 7.10 -20.84 -2.98
CA ASP A 51 5.85 -21.51 -2.60
C ASP A 51 5.32 -21.04 -1.22
N CYS A 52 6.20 -20.83 -0.24
CA CYS A 52 5.79 -20.46 1.13
C CYS A 52 6.36 -19.13 1.63
N LYS A 53 7.13 -18.40 0.81
CA LYS A 53 7.71 -17.08 1.09
C LYS A 53 8.63 -17.01 2.31
N THR A 54 9.05 -18.17 2.80
CA THR A 54 9.96 -18.30 3.94
C THR A 54 11.40 -18.19 3.44
N TRP A 55 12.28 -17.51 4.20
CA TRP A 55 13.73 -17.54 3.95
C TRP A 55 14.30 -18.92 4.30
N VAL A 56 15.07 -19.52 3.40
CA VAL A 56 15.56 -20.89 3.54
C VAL A 56 17.02 -21.00 3.10
N PRO A 57 17.88 -21.68 3.87
CA PRO A 57 19.25 -21.92 3.47
C PRO A 57 19.37 -22.83 2.24
N ILE A 58 20.41 -22.59 1.45
CA ILE A 58 20.83 -23.45 0.35
C ILE A 58 21.97 -24.34 0.86
N THR A 59 21.79 -25.65 0.78
CA THR A 59 22.86 -26.59 1.10
C THR A 59 23.78 -26.75 -0.10
N GLY A 60 25.09 -26.60 0.13
CA GLY A 60 26.11 -26.98 -0.85
C GLY A 60 26.15 -26.06 -2.07
N LEU A 61 26.16 -24.74 -1.88
CA LEU A 61 26.17 -23.75 -2.97
C LEU A 61 27.29 -24.01 -4.01
N GLN A 62 28.46 -24.48 -3.57
CA GLN A 62 29.62 -24.80 -4.41
C GLN A 62 29.61 -26.24 -4.96
N THR A 63 28.60 -27.03 -4.65
CA THR A 63 28.50 -28.43 -5.11
C THR A 63 27.75 -28.50 -6.44
N LYS A 64 27.87 -29.64 -7.14
CA LYS A 64 27.14 -29.89 -8.40
C LYS A 64 25.61 -29.90 -8.27
N SER A 65 25.08 -30.04 -7.05
CA SER A 65 23.63 -30.16 -6.80
C SER A 65 23.19 -29.36 -5.57
N PRO A 66 23.25 -28.02 -5.63
CA PRO A 66 22.76 -27.20 -4.54
C PRO A 66 21.26 -27.37 -4.39
N LYS A 67 20.78 -27.39 -3.15
CA LYS A 67 19.34 -27.57 -2.88
C LYS A 67 18.85 -26.86 -1.64
N VAL A 68 17.57 -26.51 -1.68
CA VAL A 68 16.86 -25.85 -0.59
C VAL A 68 16.70 -26.82 0.58
N VAL A 69 17.09 -26.37 1.78
CA VAL A 69 16.89 -27.15 3.01
C VAL A 69 15.39 -27.34 3.29
N PRO A 70 14.94 -28.50 3.77
CA PRO A 70 13.57 -28.63 4.18
C PRO A 70 13.19 -27.70 5.32
N HIS A 71 12.03 -27.08 5.16
CA HIS A 71 11.53 -26.06 6.04
C HIS A 71 10.02 -26.22 6.21
N ASP A 72 9.53 -25.71 7.32
CA ASP A 72 8.11 -25.58 7.60
C ASP A 72 7.65 -24.18 7.10
N THR A 73 6.36 -24.02 6.76
CA THR A 73 5.81 -22.79 6.14
C THR A 73 5.56 -21.67 7.14
N GLY A 74 5.48 -22.02 8.43
CA GLY A 74 5.19 -21.10 9.52
C GLY A 74 6.44 -20.62 10.29
N ARG A 75 6.21 -19.67 11.19
CA ARG A 75 7.19 -19.13 12.12
C ARG A 75 7.49 -20.17 13.21
N ALA A 76 8.79 -20.46 13.37
CA ALA A 76 9.26 -21.46 14.31
C ALA A 76 8.76 -21.21 15.74
N GLY A 77 8.28 -22.27 16.41
CA GLY A 77 7.77 -22.22 17.78
C GLY A 77 6.43 -21.50 17.97
N LYS A 78 5.77 -21.03 16.90
CA LYS A 78 4.46 -20.35 16.99
C LYS A 78 3.40 -21.01 16.14
N ASP A 79 3.71 -21.19 14.87
CA ASP A 79 2.75 -21.73 13.92
C ASP A 79 2.80 -23.26 13.90
N GLU A 80 1.79 -23.90 13.32
CA GLU A 80 1.76 -25.36 13.13
C GLU A 80 2.93 -25.84 12.25
N ALA A 81 3.47 -27.03 12.55
CA ALA A 81 4.57 -27.66 11.82
C ALA A 81 4.14 -28.23 10.45
N VAL A 82 3.61 -27.36 9.60
CA VAL A 82 3.27 -27.69 8.21
C VAL A 82 4.53 -27.59 7.37
N ARG A 83 5.01 -28.74 6.89
CA ARG A 83 6.19 -28.80 6.02
C ARG A 83 5.86 -28.29 4.62
N CYS A 84 6.74 -27.45 4.05
CA CYS A 84 6.61 -27.00 2.67
C CYS A 84 6.86 -28.17 1.72
N ARG A 85 5.78 -28.79 1.21
CA ARG A 85 5.85 -29.97 0.31
C ARG A 85 6.45 -29.64 -1.06
N LEU A 86 6.20 -28.42 -1.52
CA LEU A 86 6.55 -27.96 -2.87
C LEU A 86 7.99 -27.43 -2.98
N GLY A 87 8.49 -26.76 -1.94
CA GLY A 87 9.79 -26.09 -1.95
C GLY A 87 10.90 -26.83 -1.21
N SER A 88 10.58 -27.77 -0.31
CA SER A 88 11.60 -28.55 0.41
C SER A 88 12.41 -29.44 -0.54
N ASN A 89 13.72 -29.54 -0.32
CA ASN A 89 14.66 -30.35 -1.11
C ASN A 89 14.66 -30.04 -2.62
N ARG A 90 14.16 -28.87 -3.04
CA ARG A 90 14.18 -28.46 -4.45
C ARG A 90 15.61 -28.09 -4.87
N LEU A 91 16.02 -28.57 -6.05
CA LEU A 91 17.30 -28.18 -6.63
C LEU A 91 17.32 -26.68 -6.93
N VAL A 92 18.49 -26.09 -6.80
CA VAL A 92 18.76 -24.70 -7.15
C VAL A 92 19.74 -24.70 -8.30
N ASN A 93 19.47 -23.92 -9.34
CA ASN A 93 20.43 -23.62 -10.39
C ASN A 93 21.04 -22.25 -10.09
N VAL A 94 22.35 -22.21 -9.83
CA VAL A 94 23.08 -20.97 -9.51
C VAL A 94 23.59 -20.40 -10.84
N ASP A 95 22.74 -19.65 -11.51
CA ASP A 95 22.98 -19.02 -12.81
C ASP A 95 23.46 -17.56 -12.71
N VAL A 96 23.50 -17.01 -11.50
CA VAL A 96 23.98 -15.66 -11.21
C VAL A 96 25.29 -15.75 -10.44
N THR A 97 26.30 -15.00 -10.89
CA THR A 97 27.59 -14.90 -10.17
C THR A 97 27.43 -14.03 -8.92
N VAL A 98 28.20 -14.33 -7.87
CA VAL A 98 28.19 -13.56 -6.62
C VAL A 98 28.45 -12.07 -6.88
N ARG A 99 29.44 -11.76 -7.74
CA ARG A 99 29.78 -10.39 -8.11
C ARG A 99 28.60 -9.66 -8.77
N LYS A 100 27.95 -10.28 -9.75
CA LYS A 100 26.80 -9.70 -10.46
C LYS A 100 25.62 -9.46 -9.52
N TRP A 101 25.38 -10.37 -8.59
CA TRP A 101 24.34 -10.20 -7.58
C TRP A 101 24.64 -9.03 -6.63
N GLU A 102 25.89 -8.88 -6.18
CA GLU A 102 26.31 -7.78 -5.32
C GLU A 102 26.24 -6.42 -6.02
N GLU A 103 26.64 -6.36 -7.30
CA GLU A 103 26.44 -5.20 -8.19
C GLU A 103 24.95 -4.82 -8.23
N CYS A 104 24.05 -5.76 -8.54
CA CYS A 104 22.60 -5.49 -8.60
C CYS A 104 22.00 -5.00 -7.28
N LEU A 105 22.51 -5.47 -6.13
CA LEU A 105 22.06 -4.99 -4.81
C LEU A 105 22.55 -3.57 -4.53
N THR A 106 23.79 -3.26 -4.92
CA THR A 106 24.41 -1.96 -4.71
C THR A 106 23.74 -0.90 -5.59
N ASP A 107 23.49 -1.21 -6.86
CA ASP A 107 22.83 -0.31 -7.81
C ASP A 107 21.40 0.02 -7.38
N GLY A 108 20.61 -0.98 -6.96
CA GLY A 108 19.25 -0.75 -6.47
C GLY A 108 19.21 0.08 -5.18
N ASN A 109 20.24 -0.03 -4.33
CA ASN A 109 20.39 0.84 -3.18
C ASN A 109 20.74 2.27 -3.60
N ALA A 110 21.64 2.46 -4.56
CA ALA A 110 22.01 3.79 -5.07
C ALA A 110 20.78 4.54 -5.63
N GLU A 111 19.98 3.91 -6.48
CA GLU A 111 18.74 4.51 -7.01
C GLU A 111 17.74 4.94 -5.93
N THR A 112 17.68 4.18 -4.82
CA THR A 112 16.76 4.48 -3.72
C THR A 112 17.29 5.57 -2.80
N VAL A 113 18.60 5.58 -2.52
CA VAL A 113 19.26 6.55 -1.65
C VAL A 113 19.25 7.96 -2.26
N HIS A 114 19.26 8.08 -3.59
CA HIS A 114 19.16 9.38 -4.25
C HIS A 114 17.76 10.00 -4.23
N ARG A 115 16.73 9.30 -3.73
CA ARG A 115 15.41 9.90 -3.49
C ARG A 115 15.54 10.94 -2.38
N ARG A 116 15.47 12.23 -2.75
CA ARG A 116 15.42 13.32 -1.78
C ARG A 116 14.26 13.10 -0.82
N ARG A 117 14.56 13.06 0.48
CA ARG A 117 13.54 13.03 1.53
C ARG A 117 12.59 14.20 1.31
N THR A 118 11.30 13.92 1.11
CA THR A 118 10.29 14.98 1.10
C THR A 118 10.23 15.59 2.50
N THR A 119 10.48 16.89 2.61
CA THR A 119 10.31 17.61 3.88
C THR A 119 8.86 17.47 4.32
N VAL A 120 8.61 16.74 5.41
CA VAL A 120 7.27 16.65 6.00
C VAL A 120 6.91 18.04 6.52
N ARG A 121 6.14 18.80 5.74
CA ARG A 121 5.56 20.05 6.22
C ARG A 121 4.54 19.68 7.29
N ARG A 122 4.74 20.16 8.52
CA ARG A 122 3.73 20.00 9.58
C ARG A 122 2.44 20.68 9.10
N LYS A 123 1.31 19.99 9.27
CA LYS A 123 0.00 20.61 9.06
C LYS A 123 -0.06 21.88 9.93
N PRO A 124 -0.37 23.07 9.37
CA PRO A 124 -0.55 24.26 10.16
C PRO A 124 -1.53 23.95 11.31
N LYS A 125 -1.14 24.27 12.54
CA LYS A 125 -2.07 24.21 13.67
C LYS A 125 -3.11 25.30 13.43
N VAL A 126 -4.29 24.90 12.99
CA VAL A 126 -5.44 25.81 12.92
C VAL A 126 -5.75 26.24 14.35
N ALA A 127 -6.00 27.54 14.57
CA ALA A 127 -6.48 28.02 15.85
C ALA A 127 -7.72 27.20 16.25
N VAL A 128 -7.81 26.83 17.53
CA VAL A 128 -8.97 26.09 18.04
C VAL A 128 -10.20 26.94 17.76
N ALA A 129 -11.20 26.35 17.08
CA ALA A 129 -12.44 27.06 16.81
C ALA A 129 -13.04 27.55 18.14
N PRO A 130 -13.55 28.79 18.21
CA PRO A 130 -14.18 29.30 19.42
C PRO A 130 -15.34 28.38 19.84
N ALA A 131 -15.57 28.31 21.15
CA ALA A 131 -16.66 27.50 21.68
C ALA A 131 -18.01 27.96 21.08
N VAL A 132 -18.95 27.03 20.88
CA VAL A 132 -20.28 27.33 20.32
C VAL A 132 -20.97 28.47 21.08
N SER A 133 -20.76 28.55 22.39
CA SER A 133 -21.25 29.63 23.26
C SER A 133 -20.65 31.01 22.91
N GLN A 134 -19.37 31.07 22.57
CA GLN A 134 -18.68 32.31 22.17
C GLN A 134 -19.12 32.77 20.77
N ILE A 135 -19.36 31.84 19.85
CA ILE A 135 -19.88 32.15 18.51
C ILE A 135 -21.32 32.69 18.61
N ALA A 136 -22.15 32.11 19.47
CA ALA A 136 -23.51 32.59 19.73
C ALA A 136 -23.50 33.99 20.34
N ALA A 137 -22.62 34.26 21.31
CA ALA A 137 -22.47 35.58 21.91
C ALA A 137 -21.95 36.63 20.91
N GLN A 138 -21.04 36.26 19.99
CA GLN A 138 -20.59 37.16 18.93
C GLN A 138 -21.69 37.47 17.90
N LYS A 139 -22.55 36.50 17.56
CA LYS A 139 -23.72 36.74 16.71
C LYS A 139 -24.79 37.61 17.36
N GLN A 140 -24.84 37.62 18.69
CA GLN A 140 -25.77 38.45 19.47
C GLN A 140 -25.25 39.86 19.71
N LYS A 141 -23.96 40.13 19.47
CA LYS A 141 -23.45 41.50 19.47
C LYS A 141 -23.98 42.15 18.20
N PRO A 142 -24.93 43.11 18.26
CA PRO A 142 -25.30 43.83 17.07
C PRO A 142 -24.04 44.55 16.60
N ALA A 143 -23.68 44.37 15.34
CA ALA A 143 -22.80 45.33 14.69
C ALA A 143 -23.49 46.68 14.90
N ALA A 144 -22.86 47.57 15.66
CA ALA A 144 -23.37 48.91 15.94
C ALA A 144 -23.27 49.84 14.70
N ASP A 145 -23.41 49.26 13.51
CA ASP A 145 -23.40 49.89 12.21
C ASP A 145 -24.19 49.00 11.26
N GLU A 146 -25.51 49.15 11.24
CA GLU A 146 -26.23 49.43 9.99
C GLU A 146 -27.39 50.35 10.36
N LEU A 147 -27.12 51.64 10.16
CA LEU A 147 -28.13 52.69 10.10
C LEU A 147 -29.28 52.24 9.16
N GLY A 148 -30.47 52.08 9.74
CA GLY A 148 -31.66 52.74 9.19
C GLY A 148 -32.38 52.11 7.99
N ASP A 149 -32.37 50.79 7.80
CA ASP A 149 -33.34 50.16 6.89
C ASP A 149 -34.33 49.29 7.70
N SER A 150 -35.53 49.82 7.94
CA SER A 150 -36.62 49.19 8.71
C SER A 150 -37.29 48.02 7.98
N ARG A 151 -36.67 47.55 6.89
CA ARG A 151 -37.16 46.45 6.05
C ARG A 151 -36.87 45.10 6.70
N PRO A 152 -37.78 44.12 6.58
CA PRO A 152 -37.56 42.79 7.11
C PRO A 152 -36.38 42.11 6.41
N LEU A 153 -35.58 41.33 7.16
CA LEU A 153 -34.34 40.70 6.70
C LEU A 153 -34.47 39.85 5.42
N TRP A 154 -35.64 39.25 5.18
CA TRP A 154 -35.89 38.46 3.96
C TRP A 154 -35.91 39.33 2.70
N LEU A 155 -36.42 40.57 2.79
CA LEU A 155 -36.47 41.53 1.70
C LEU A 155 -35.07 42.07 1.37
N LEU A 156 -34.26 42.36 2.41
CA LEU A 156 -32.86 42.73 2.23
C LEU A 156 -32.05 41.60 1.56
N ARG A 157 -32.37 40.35 1.87
CA ARG A 157 -31.75 39.18 1.24
C ARG A 157 -32.19 39.01 -0.21
N GLU A 158 -33.46 39.24 -0.53
CA GLU A 158 -33.99 39.22 -1.89
C GLU A 158 -33.35 40.32 -2.75
N MET A 159 -33.26 41.55 -2.23
CA MET A 159 -32.57 42.66 -2.91
C MET A 159 -31.08 42.38 -3.14
N LYS A 160 -30.37 41.80 -2.17
CA LYS A 160 -28.96 41.38 -2.33
C LYS A 160 -28.80 40.26 -3.36
N TRP A 161 -29.77 39.34 -3.45
CA TRP A 161 -29.77 38.32 -4.50
C TRP A 161 -30.02 38.93 -5.87
N ALA A 162 -31.03 39.79 -6.01
CA ALA A 162 -31.33 40.49 -7.24
C ALA A 162 -30.12 41.32 -7.74
N SER A 163 -29.38 41.96 -6.83
CA SER A 163 -28.19 42.73 -7.20
C SER A 163 -27.01 41.87 -7.66
N THR A 164 -26.95 40.60 -7.25
CA THR A 164 -25.83 39.69 -7.56
C THR A 164 -26.16 38.66 -8.64
N GLU A 165 -27.43 38.50 -9.01
CA GLU A 165 -27.92 37.51 -9.95
C GLU A 165 -27.25 37.59 -11.33
N SER A 166 -27.09 38.81 -11.87
CA SER A 166 -26.43 39.03 -13.16
C SER A 166 -24.95 38.60 -13.13
N ALA A 167 -24.22 38.98 -12.09
CA ALA A 167 -22.82 38.60 -11.91
C ALA A 167 -22.63 37.08 -11.77
N VAL A 168 -23.58 36.40 -11.09
CA VAL A 168 -23.59 34.94 -10.98
C VAL A 168 -23.86 34.30 -12.35
N ARG A 169 -24.86 34.78 -13.09
CA ARG A 169 -25.19 34.30 -14.44
C ARG A 169 -24.01 34.47 -15.40
N ASP A 170 -23.32 35.60 -15.36
CA ASP A 170 -22.12 35.86 -16.15
C ASP A 170 -20.98 34.91 -15.79
N ALA A 171 -20.77 34.66 -14.49
CA ALA A 171 -19.76 33.74 -14.00
C ALA A 171 -20.04 32.30 -14.45
N ASP A 172 -21.29 31.85 -14.41
CA ASP A 172 -21.68 30.53 -14.88
C ASP A 172 -21.56 30.42 -16.41
N THR A 173 -21.89 31.47 -17.15
CA THR A 173 -21.70 31.54 -18.62
C THR A 173 -20.22 31.40 -18.99
N ARG A 174 -19.32 32.09 -18.28
CA ARG A 174 -17.87 31.94 -18.46
C ARG A 174 -17.38 30.54 -18.10
N ARG A 175 -17.93 29.92 -17.05
CA ARG A 175 -17.57 28.55 -16.65
C ARG A 175 -18.03 27.51 -17.67
N ALA A 176 -19.14 27.76 -18.37
CA ALA A 176 -19.63 26.91 -19.44
C ALA A 176 -18.79 26.99 -20.72
N GLN A 177 -18.01 28.06 -20.90
CA GLN A 177 -17.08 28.18 -22.02
C GLN A 177 -15.80 27.37 -21.73
N LEU A 178 -15.73 26.16 -22.28
CA LEU A 178 -14.50 25.39 -22.33
C LEU A 178 -13.53 26.03 -23.35
N PRO A 179 -12.25 26.27 -22.99
CA PRO A 179 -11.26 26.72 -23.96
C PRO A 179 -11.07 25.67 -25.06
N ALA A 180 -10.94 26.11 -26.31
CA ALA A 180 -10.62 25.22 -27.42
C ALA A 180 -9.33 24.43 -27.10
N GLY A 181 -9.42 23.10 -27.11
CA GLY A 181 -8.31 22.19 -26.81
C GLY A 181 -8.35 21.50 -25.43
N ALA A 182 -9.26 21.89 -24.53
CA ALA A 182 -9.54 21.12 -23.31
C ALA A 182 -10.58 20.03 -23.60
N ALA A 183 -10.21 18.98 -24.33
CA ALA A 183 -11.00 17.77 -24.33
C ALA A 183 -11.05 17.23 -22.89
N PRO A 184 -12.23 16.93 -22.31
CA PRO A 184 -12.30 16.26 -21.02
C PRO A 184 -11.48 14.97 -21.13
N LEU A 185 -10.41 14.85 -20.33
CA LEU A 185 -9.69 13.59 -20.19
C LEU A 185 -10.71 12.55 -19.73
N GLY A 186 -11.05 11.61 -20.62
CA GLY A 186 -12.21 10.72 -20.56
C GLY A 186 -12.60 10.27 -19.15
N ALA A 187 -13.37 11.12 -18.46
CA ALA A 187 -14.04 10.72 -17.25
C ALA A 187 -15.15 9.78 -17.70
N PRO A 188 -15.27 8.57 -17.11
CA PRO A 188 -16.39 7.70 -17.40
C PRO A 188 -17.69 8.50 -17.18
N PRO A 189 -18.67 8.38 -18.09
CA PRO A 189 -19.91 9.14 -17.99
C PRO A 189 -20.54 8.87 -16.63
N VAL A 190 -20.75 9.93 -15.84
CA VAL A 190 -21.50 9.83 -14.60
C VAL A 190 -22.94 9.51 -14.98
N PRO A 191 -23.52 8.41 -14.46
CA PRO A 191 -24.91 8.08 -14.76
C PRO A 191 -25.81 9.25 -14.34
N LEU A 192 -26.54 9.81 -15.31
CA LEU A 192 -27.49 10.92 -15.11
C LEU A 192 -28.76 10.46 -14.38
N THR A 193 -28.99 9.15 -14.31
CA THR A 193 -30.00 8.53 -13.46
C THR A 193 -29.42 8.36 -12.07
N THR A 194 -29.91 9.18 -11.14
CA THR A 194 -29.74 8.95 -9.70
C THR A 194 -30.23 7.54 -9.37
N LEU A 195 -29.32 6.63 -9.03
CA LEU A 195 -29.69 5.39 -8.36
C LEU A 195 -30.25 5.77 -6.99
N HIS A 196 -31.57 5.87 -6.90
CA HIS A 196 -32.26 5.98 -5.63
C HIS A 196 -32.14 4.62 -4.92
N PRO A 197 -31.54 4.55 -3.72
CA PRO A 197 -31.66 3.35 -2.92
C PRO A 197 -33.13 3.17 -2.56
N GLU A 198 -33.74 2.05 -2.96
CA GLU A 198 -35.05 1.64 -2.45
C GLU A 198 -34.97 1.57 -0.93
N ARG A 199 -35.76 2.41 -0.25
CA ARG A 199 -36.01 2.21 1.18
C ARG A 199 -36.76 0.89 1.31
N ARG A 200 -36.13 -0.08 1.96
CA ARG A 200 -36.78 -1.31 2.41
C ARG A 200 -38.01 -0.91 3.23
N ALA A 201 -39.20 -1.26 2.75
CA ALA A 201 -40.43 -1.11 3.53
C ALA A 201 -40.31 -2.04 4.76
N SER A 202 -40.53 -1.44 5.93
CA SER A 202 -40.68 -2.17 7.19
C SER A 202 -42.02 -2.87 7.25
#